data_AF-A0A933II23-F1
#
_entry.id   AF-A0A933II23-F1
#
_cell.length_a   1.000
_cell.length_b   1.000
_cell.length_c   1.000
_cell.angle_alpha   90.00
_cell.angle_beta   90.00
_cell.angle_gamma   90.00
#
_symmetry.space_group_name_H-M   'P 1'
#
loop_
_entity.id
_entity.type
_entity.pdbx_description
1 polymer ?
#
loop_
_entity_poly.entity_id
_entity_poly.type
_entity_poly.pdbx_seq_one_letter_code
_entity_poly.pdbx_strand_id
1 'polypeptide(L)'
;MRYVPPELIASMVKKAREFGAKIVIVHGETIVEPVPSGTNLAALNSDIDILAHPGLLTQEEAELARKRGIALEITARRGHCLTNGLVAKMALLTGARLILNTDSHTDTDLITMEEAERIARGAGVDDFKMLIKNSEQIVAKLKED
;
A
#
# COMPACT_ATOMS: atom_id res chain seq x y z
N MET A 1 -6.26 7.92 -16.86
CA MET A 1 -6.41 7.69 -15.42
C MET A 1 -7.25 8.82 -14.82
N ARG A 2 -8.16 8.51 -13.90
CA ARG A 2 -8.93 9.52 -13.14
C ARG A 2 -8.54 9.32 -11.68
N TYR A 3 -7.88 10.29 -11.07
CA TYR A 3 -7.55 10.26 -9.64
C TYR A 3 -8.69 10.87 -8.82
N VAL A 4 -8.72 10.57 -7.53
CA VAL A 4 -9.55 11.29 -6.55
C VAL A 4 -8.71 12.46 -6.03
N PRO A 5 -9.16 13.71 -6.14
CA PRO A 5 -8.47 14.85 -5.53
C PRO A 5 -8.22 14.59 -4.03
N PRO A 6 -7.04 14.93 -3.47
CA PRO A 6 -6.71 14.65 -2.08
C PRO A 6 -7.77 15.09 -1.08
N GLU A 7 -8.38 16.26 -1.30
CA GLU A 7 -9.43 16.85 -0.47
C GLU A 7 -10.73 16.03 -0.43
N LEU A 8 -10.95 15.15 -1.41
CA LEU A 8 -12.14 14.28 -1.47
C LEU A 8 -11.89 12.89 -0.90
N ILE A 9 -10.64 12.47 -0.70
CA ILE A 9 -10.29 11.10 -0.30
C ILE A 9 -11.02 10.70 0.99
N ALA A 10 -10.96 11.52 2.04
CA ALA A 10 -11.63 11.22 3.31
C ALA A 10 -13.14 11.00 3.16
N SER A 11 -13.80 11.82 2.33
CA SER A 11 -15.24 11.68 2.07
C SER A 11 -15.58 10.41 1.28
N MET A 12 -14.70 10.01 0.35
CA MET A 12 -14.89 8.80 -0.46
C MET A 12 -14.63 7.54 0.36
N VAL A 13 -13.60 7.55 1.20
CA VAL A 13 -13.31 6.46 2.16
C VAL A 13 -14.50 6.26 3.10
N LYS A 14 -15.04 7.35 3.65
CA LYS A 14 -16.24 7.30 4.50
C LYS A 14 -17.43 6.65 3.78
N LYS A 15 -17.72 7.08 2.55
CA LYS A 15 -18.79 6.49 1.72
C LYS A 15 -18.55 5.02 1.41
N ALA A 16 -17.31 4.63 1.11
CA ALA A 16 -16.97 3.23 0.88
C ALA A 16 -17.31 2.37 2.10
N ARG A 17 -16.94 2.82 3.31
CA ARG A 17 -17.31 2.16 4.57
C ARG A 17 -18.83 2.12 4.80
N GLU A 18 -19.53 3.23 4.58
CA GLU A 18 -21.00 3.32 4.68
C GLU A 18 -21.70 2.34 3.71
N PHE A 19 -21.09 2.05 2.56
CA PHE A 19 -21.58 1.05 1.60
C PHE A 19 -21.11 -0.38 1.90
N GLY A 20 -20.48 -0.61 3.04
CA GLY A 20 -20.09 -1.95 3.51
C GLY A 20 -18.73 -2.43 3.00
N ALA A 21 -17.88 -1.53 2.47
CA ALA A 21 -16.51 -1.91 2.10
C ALA A 21 -15.73 -2.41 3.33
N LYS A 22 -15.38 -3.69 3.30
CA LYS A 22 -14.62 -4.38 4.36
C LYS A 22 -13.14 -4.04 4.34
N ILE A 23 -12.58 -3.84 3.15
CA ILE A 23 -11.22 -3.33 2.95
C ILE A 23 -11.31 -2.07 2.08
N VAL A 24 -10.58 -1.03 2.48
CA VAL A 24 -10.39 0.19 1.69
C VAL A 24 -8.91 0.37 1.38
N ILE A 25 -8.61 0.44 0.08
CA ILE A 25 -7.27 0.64 -0.45
C ILE A 25 -7.27 1.99 -1.16
N VAL A 26 -6.22 2.79 -0.94
CA VAL A 26 -6.00 4.01 -1.72
C VAL A 26 -4.73 3.87 -2.54
N HIS A 27 -4.84 4.13 -3.84
CA HIS A 27 -3.73 4.27 -4.76
C HIS A 27 -2.91 5.51 -4.36
N GLY A 28 -1.69 5.30 -3.87
CA GLY A 28 -0.80 6.37 -3.41
C GLY A 28 -0.16 7.16 -4.54
N GLU A 29 0.65 8.15 -4.18
CA GLU A 29 1.49 8.88 -5.12
C GLU A 29 2.45 7.92 -5.83
N THR A 30 2.76 8.21 -7.10
CA THR A 30 3.64 7.35 -7.89
C THR A 30 4.42 8.19 -8.88
N ILE A 31 5.57 7.68 -9.30
CA ILE A 31 6.45 8.35 -10.27
C ILE A 31 6.05 8.09 -11.73
N VAL A 32 5.05 7.24 -11.97
CA VAL A 32 4.67 6.81 -13.33
C VAL A 32 3.29 7.27 -13.78
N GLU A 33 2.52 7.92 -12.90
CA GLU A 33 1.16 8.41 -13.18
C GLU A 33 0.93 9.80 -12.56
N PRO A 34 -0.01 10.61 -13.10
CA PRO A 34 -0.25 11.98 -12.63
C PRO A 34 -1.12 12.02 -11.37
N VAL A 35 -0.66 11.36 -10.29
CA VAL A 35 -1.32 11.40 -8.99
C VAL A 35 -0.93 12.70 -8.26
N PRO A 36 -1.88 13.53 -7.78
CA PRO A 36 -1.55 14.80 -7.14
C PRO A 36 -0.73 14.63 -5.86
N SER A 37 0.16 15.59 -5.60
CA SER A 37 0.83 15.68 -4.31
C SER A 37 -0.17 15.94 -3.17
N GLY A 38 0.08 15.35 -2.01
CA GLY A 38 -0.79 15.30 -0.85
C GLY A 38 -1.73 14.09 -0.84
N THR A 39 -1.70 13.23 -1.86
CA THR A 39 -2.57 12.04 -1.93
C THR A 39 -2.23 11.05 -0.83
N ASN A 40 -0.94 10.76 -0.61
CA ASN A 40 -0.48 9.87 0.45
C ASN A 40 -0.93 10.37 1.82
N LEU A 41 -0.65 11.63 2.14
CA LEU A 41 -1.04 12.23 3.41
C LEU A 41 -2.56 12.23 3.63
N ALA A 42 -3.35 12.58 2.62
CA ALA A 42 -4.81 12.55 2.71
C ALA A 42 -5.35 11.12 2.92
N ALA A 43 -4.75 10.13 2.25
CA ALA A 43 -5.08 8.72 2.42
C ALA A 43 -4.75 8.23 3.83
N LEU A 44 -3.57 8.54 4.35
CA LEU A 44 -3.12 8.13 5.69
C LEU A 44 -3.95 8.76 6.83
N ASN A 45 -4.50 9.96 6.60
CA ASN A 45 -5.44 10.61 7.51
C ASN A 45 -6.88 10.08 7.40
N SER A 46 -7.15 9.19 6.45
CA SER A 46 -8.45 8.57 6.22
C SER A 46 -8.52 7.14 6.77
N ASP A 47 -9.72 6.58 6.91
CA ASP A 47 -9.97 5.24 7.45
C ASP A 47 -9.73 4.13 6.41
N ILE A 48 -8.47 4.01 5.96
CA ILE A 48 -8.03 3.04 4.96
C ILE A 48 -7.29 1.88 5.63
N ASP A 49 -7.17 0.76 4.93
CA ASP A 49 -6.38 -0.40 5.38
C ASP A 49 -4.99 -0.44 4.75
N ILE A 50 -4.90 -0.04 3.47
CA ILE A 50 -3.70 -0.16 2.65
C ILE A 50 -3.48 1.12 1.85
N LEU A 51 -2.27 1.64 1.90
CA LEU A 51 -1.76 2.63 0.95
C LEU A 51 -0.94 1.91 -0.12
N ALA A 52 -1.51 1.83 -1.32
CA ALA A 52 -0.93 1.10 -2.46
C ALA A 52 0.20 1.89 -3.11
N HIS A 53 1.32 1.18 -3.37
CA HIS A 53 2.57 1.64 -3.99
C HIS A 53 2.85 3.16 -3.86
N PRO A 54 3.14 3.69 -2.66
CA PRO A 54 3.12 5.12 -2.35
C PRO A 54 4.27 5.95 -2.92
N GLY A 55 5.02 5.43 -3.88
CA GLY A 55 6.01 6.19 -4.62
C GLY A 55 7.13 6.68 -3.71
N LEU A 56 7.37 8.00 -3.74
CA LEU A 56 8.41 8.67 -2.96
C LEU A 56 7.96 8.93 -1.51
N LEU A 57 7.59 7.86 -0.80
CA LEU A 57 7.11 7.88 0.58
C LEU A 57 8.12 8.53 1.53
N THR A 58 7.66 9.46 2.37
CA THR A 58 8.50 10.10 3.39
C THR A 58 8.56 9.30 4.69
N GLN A 59 9.52 9.64 5.57
CA GLN A 59 9.59 9.04 6.90
C GLN A 59 8.36 9.40 7.73
N GLU A 60 7.89 10.66 7.66
CA GLU A 60 6.72 11.14 8.40
C GLU A 60 5.44 10.41 7.98
N GLU A 61 5.28 10.15 6.68
CA GLU A 61 4.17 9.36 6.14
C GLU A 61 4.23 7.91 6.61
N ALA A 62 5.41 7.30 6.62
CA ALA A 62 5.59 5.94 7.13
C ALA A 62 5.31 5.86 8.66
N GLU A 63 5.74 6.84 9.45
CA GLU A 63 5.41 6.93 10.87
C GLU A 63 3.90 7.08 11.10
N LEU A 64 3.23 7.89 10.28
CA LEU A 64 1.77 8.04 10.35
C LEU A 64 1.07 6.73 9.99
N ALA A 65 1.51 6.03 8.94
CA ALA A 65 1.00 4.71 8.57
C ALA A 65 1.10 3.72 9.74
N ARG A 66 2.25 3.66 10.40
CA ARG A 66 2.44 2.83 11.61
C ARG A 66 1.45 3.22 12.71
N LYS A 67 1.36 4.51 13.07
CA LYS A 67 0.48 5.00 14.15
C LYS A 67 -0.98 4.67 13.87
N ARG A 68 -1.39 4.71 12.61
CA ARG A 68 -2.76 4.45 12.14
C ARG A 68 -3.04 2.96 11.89
N GLY A 69 -2.02 2.11 11.92
CA GLY A 69 -2.15 0.68 11.59
C GLY A 69 -2.42 0.41 10.11
N ILE A 70 -2.08 1.35 9.24
CA ILE A 70 -2.24 1.26 7.78
C ILE A 70 -1.03 0.53 7.20
N ALA A 71 -1.28 -0.45 6.33
CA ALA A 71 -0.21 -1.16 5.63
C ALA A 71 0.29 -0.37 4.41
N LEU A 72 1.60 -0.45 4.17
CA LEU A 72 2.27 0.11 3.02
C LEU A 72 2.60 -1.01 2.03
N GLU A 73 2.31 -0.79 0.76
CA GLU A 73 2.48 -1.81 -0.27
C GLU A 73 3.85 -1.72 -0.96
N ILE A 74 4.55 -2.86 -0.99
CA ILE A 74 5.54 -3.19 -2.01
C ILE A 74 4.79 -3.77 -3.20
N THR A 75 5.01 -3.24 -4.40
CA THR A 75 4.24 -3.68 -5.59
C THR A 75 5.12 -4.42 -6.59
N ALA A 76 4.57 -5.43 -7.25
CA ALA A 76 5.16 -6.04 -8.43
C ALA A 76 4.87 -5.24 -9.72
N ARG A 77 3.97 -4.25 -9.65
CA ARG A 77 3.53 -3.47 -10.80
C ARG A 77 4.69 -2.75 -11.47
N ARG A 78 4.87 -3.02 -12.76
CA ARG A 78 5.91 -2.40 -13.58
C ARG A 78 5.79 -0.87 -13.49
N GLY A 79 6.92 -0.21 -13.24
CA GLY A 79 7.00 1.25 -13.11
C GLY A 79 6.81 1.70 -11.67
N HIS A 80 5.72 1.29 -11.01
CA HIS A 80 5.48 1.62 -9.60
C HIS A 80 6.53 0.98 -8.68
N CYS A 81 6.95 -0.24 -9.02
CA CYS A 81 7.95 -1.02 -8.27
C CYS A 81 9.33 -0.35 -8.18
N LEU A 82 9.63 0.65 -9.01
CA LEU A 82 10.90 1.38 -9.01
C LEU A 82 11.19 2.10 -7.68
N THR A 83 10.14 2.37 -6.89
CA THR A 83 10.25 3.03 -5.58
C THR A 83 10.21 2.06 -4.40
N ASN A 84 10.05 0.75 -4.63
CA ASN A 84 9.90 -0.25 -3.57
C ASN A 84 11.03 -0.19 -2.53
N GLY A 85 12.29 0.04 -2.95
CA GLY A 85 13.42 0.14 -2.03
C GLY A 85 13.30 1.30 -1.04
N LEU A 86 12.72 2.42 -1.46
CA LEU A 86 12.45 3.56 -0.58
C LEU A 86 11.30 3.26 0.38
N VAL A 87 10.20 2.70 -0.13
CA VAL A 87 9.03 2.30 0.67
C VAL A 87 9.45 1.31 1.76
N ALA A 88 10.20 0.27 1.39
CA ALA A 88 10.74 -0.71 2.33
C ALA A 88 11.64 -0.06 3.38
N LYS A 89 12.60 0.77 2.96
CA LYS A 89 13.51 1.48 3.88
C LYS A 89 12.73 2.31 4.90
N MET A 90 11.76 3.10 4.47
CA MET A 90 10.99 3.97 5.38
C MET A 90 10.10 3.16 6.33
N ALA A 91 9.46 2.11 5.83
CA ALA A 91 8.64 1.25 6.66
C ALA A 91 9.46 0.48 7.71
N LEU A 92 10.62 -0.06 7.33
CA LEU A 92 11.53 -0.75 8.24
C LEU A 92 12.12 0.20 9.30
N LEU A 93 12.49 1.42 8.90
CA LEU A 93 13.00 2.44 9.82
C LEU A 93 11.97 2.82 10.89
N THR A 94 10.70 2.92 10.49
CA THR A 94 9.63 3.44 11.34
C THR A 94 8.86 2.34 12.07
N GLY A 95 8.93 1.09 11.59
CA GLY A 95 8.14 -0.05 12.04
C GLY A 95 6.74 -0.11 11.42
N ALA A 96 6.50 0.56 10.29
CA ALA A 96 5.24 0.48 9.56
C ALA A 96 5.06 -0.90 8.93
N ARG A 97 3.81 -1.36 8.86
CA ARG A 97 3.49 -2.67 8.31
C ARG A 97 3.70 -2.66 6.79
N LEU A 98 4.41 -3.65 6.26
CA LEU A 98 4.58 -3.86 4.82
C LEU A 98 3.74 -5.06 4.34
N ILE A 99 3.22 -4.95 3.12
CA ILE A 99 2.60 -6.05 2.37
C ILE A 99 3.17 -6.09 0.94
N LEU A 100 2.89 -7.15 0.20
CA LEU A 100 3.24 -7.25 -1.23
C LEU A 100 2.01 -7.61 -2.06
N ASN A 101 1.74 -6.83 -3.11
CA ASN A 101 0.69 -7.12 -4.09
C ASN A 101 1.20 -6.94 -5.52
N THR A 102 0.40 -7.39 -6.48
CA THR A 102 0.74 -7.34 -7.91
C THR A 102 0.19 -6.13 -8.65
N ASP A 103 -0.95 -5.57 -8.19
CA ASP A 103 -1.75 -4.60 -8.94
C ASP A 103 -2.02 -5.09 -10.39
N SER A 104 -2.53 -6.32 -10.47
CA SER A 104 -2.72 -7.02 -11.75
C SER A 104 -3.89 -6.44 -12.54
N HIS A 105 -3.61 -6.02 -13.78
CA HIS A 105 -4.60 -5.60 -14.77
C HIS A 105 -4.83 -6.68 -15.84
N THR A 106 -3.84 -7.56 -16.05
CA THR A 106 -3.92 -8.70 -16.96
C THR A 106 -3.40 -9.97 -16.27
N ASP A 107 -3.65 -11.12 -16.89
CA ASP A 107 -3.15 -12.43 -16.46
C ASP A 107 -1.61 -12.47 -16.38
N THR A 108 -0.93 -11.76 -17.27
CA THR A 108 0.54 -11.64 -17.27
C THR A 108 1.10 -10.87 -16.08
N ASP A 109 0.26 -10.15 -15.33
CA ASP A 109 0.69 -9.43 -14.11
C ASP A 109 0.65 -10.34 -12.86
N LEU A 110 0.14 -11.57 -12.97
CA LEU A 110 0.15 -12.52 -11.86
C LEU A 110 1.54 -13.10 -11.69
N ILE A 111 1.96 -13.26 -10.43
CA ILE A 111 3.29 -13.75 -10.08
C ILE A 111 3.19 -14.97 -9.17
N THR A 112 4.21 -15.82 -9.24
CA THR A 112 4.44 -16.91 -8.30
C THR A 112 4.95 -16.38 -6.96
N MET A 113 4.88 -17.23 -5.92
CA MET A 113 5.47 -16.89 -4.61
C MET A 113 6.99 -16.71 -4.68
N GLU A 114 7.68 -17.45 -5.56
CA GLU A 114 9.12 -17.30 -5.77
C GLU A 114 9.45 -15.92 -6.39
N GLU A 115 8.67 -15.47 -7.36
CA GLU A 115 8.82 -14.13 -7.93
C GLU A 115 8.51 -13.03 -6.92
N ALA A 116 7.45 -13.20 -6.11
CA ALA A 116 7.12 -12.28 -5.01
C ALA A 116 8.27 -12.17 -3.99
N GLU A 117 8.87 -13.30 -3.60
CA GLU A 117 10.03 -13.31 -2.69
C GLU A 117 11.23 -12.58 -3.30
N ARG A 118 11.51 -12.79 -4.59
CA ARG A 118 12.59 -12.09 -5.29
C ARG A 118 12.35 -10.58 -5.34
N ILE A 119 11.11 -10.14 -5.55
CA ILE A 119 10.73 -8.72 -5.53
C ILE A 119 10.91 -8.13 -4.12
N ALA A 120 10.45 -8.83 -3.08
CA ALA A 120 10.63 -8.41 -1.69
C ALA A 120 12.11 -8.24 -1.34
N ARG A 121 12.95 -9.23 -1.67
CA ARG A 121 14.41 -9.14 -1.48
C ARG A 121 15.03 -8.01 -2.30
N GLY A 122 14.58 -7.80 -3.54
CA GLY A 122 15.01 -6.69 -4.38
C GLY A 122 14.65 -5.31 -3.80
N ALA A 123 13.56 -5.23 -3.04
CA ALA A 123 13.17 -4.03 -2.28
C ALA A 123 13.98 -3.85 -0.98
N GLY A 124 14.80 -4.83 -0.57
CA GLY A 124 15.53 -4.81 0.70
C GLY A 124 14.72 -5.35 1.89
N VAL A 125 13.68 -6.15 1.63
CA VAL A 125 12.93 -6.87 2.66
C VAL A 125 13.41 -8.33 2.72
N ASP A 126 14.14 -8.68 3.77
CA ASP A 126 14.68 -10.04 3.94
C ASP A 126 13.62 -11.05 4.41
N ASP A 127 12.69 -10.63 5.28
CA ASP A 127 11.63 -11.50 5.79
C ASP A 127 10.38 -11.42 4.89
N PHE A 128 10.41 -12.17 3.79
CA PHE A 128 9.24 -12.28 2.89
C PHE A 128 7.99 -12.84 3.59
N LYS A 129 8.17 -13.76 4.56
CA LYS A 129 7.04 -14.39 5.27
C LYS A 129 6.27 -13.37 6.10
N MET A 130 6.94 -12.35 6.63
CA MET A 130 6.30 -11.23 7.31
C MET A 130 5.33 -10.48 6.40
N LEU A 131 5.66 -10.27 5.12
CA LEU A 131 4.75 -9.62 4.16
C LEU A 131 3.46 -10.45 3.96
N ILE A 132 3.61 -11.76 3.76
CA ILE A 132 2.47 -12.67 3.61
C ILE A 132 1.59 -12.69 4.86
N LYS A 133 2.21 -12.85 6.03
CA LYS A 133 1.51 -12.84 7.33
C LYS A 133 0.77 -11.53 7.56
N ASN A 134 1.35 -10.39 7.19
CA ASN A 134 0.71 -9.09 7.30
C ASN A 134 -0.54 -9.00 6.41
N SER A 135 -0.49 -9.52 5.18
CA SER A 135 -1.66 -9.61 4.29
C SER A 135 -2.75 -10.51 4.87
N GLU A 136 -2.38 -11.69 5.40
CA GLU A 136 -3.32 -12.62 6.05
C GLU A 136 -4.01 -11.97 7.25
N GLN A 137 -3.27 -11.20 8.07
CA GLN A 137 -3.82 -10.48 9.22
C GLN A 137 -4.84 -9.40 8.84
N ILE A 138 -4.67 -8.74 7.69
CA ILE A 138 -5.65 -7.77 7.19
C ILE A 138 -6.96 -8.49 6.86
N VAL A 139 -6.89 -9.63 6.18
CA VAL A 139 -8.08 -10.41 5.80
C VAL A 139 -8.72 -11.12 7.00
N ALA A 140 -7.92 -11.58 7.97
CA ALA A 140 -8.42 -12.28 9.16
C ALA A 140 -9.37 -11.41 9.99
N LYS A 141 -9.08 -10.10 10.09
CA LYS A 141 -9.95 -9.12 10.78
C LYS A 141 -11.37 -9.05 10.20
N LEU A 142 -11.55 -9.44 8.93
CA LEU A 142 -12.86 -9.41 8.29
C LEU A 142 -13.78 -10.55 8.71
N LYS A 143 -13.24 -11.60 9.33
CA LYS A 143 -14.01 -12.79 9.76
C LYS A 143 -14.60 -12.63 11.16
N GLU A 144 -14.26 -11.56 11.86
CA GLU A 144 -14.70 -11.27 13.23
C GLU A 144 -15.93 -10.34 13.29
N ASP A 145 -16.45 -9.93 12.13
CA ASP A 145 -17.70 -9.15 11.92
C ASP A 145 -18.84 -10.05 11.40
#